data_AF-A0A1Z8WUE2-F1
#
_entry.id   AF-A0A1Z8WUE2-F1
#
_cell.length_a   1.000
_cell.length_b   1.000
_cell.length_c   1.000
_cell.angle_alpha   90.00
_cell.angle_beta   90.00
_cell.angle_gamma   90.00
#
_symmetry.space_group_name_H-M   'P 1'
#
loop_
_entity.id
_entity.type
_entity.pdbx_description
1 polymer ?
#
loop_
_entity_poly.entity_id
_entity_poly.type
_entity_poly.pdbx_seq_one_letter_code
_entity_poly.pdbx_strand_id
1 'polypeptide(L)'
;MNPGGGAILLEPYYGPFASFLYKRLFRTEGFDKTYPSWETPSTGPMNGANQALSYIIFIRDREQFNDRYPQLKVVHQEFVGNHLKYLFSGGLNFRQLLPDSFVGLVGLLEKLVLPINKWIAIHHALVIRKE
;
A
#
# COMPACT_ATOMS: atom_id res chain seq x y z
N MET A 1 -17.64 -10.85 8.69
CA MET A 1 -17.70 -11.46 7.33
C MET A 1 -18.41 -12.79 7.41
N ASN A 2 -19.32 -13.05 6.47
CA ASN A 2 -19.91 -14.38 6.28
C ASN A 2 -18.85 -15.32 5.66
N PRO A 3 -18.94 -16.65 5.85
CA PRO A 3 -18.08 -17.60 5.16
C PRO A 3 -18.07 -17.34 3.65
N GLY A 4 -16.89 -17.37 3.03
CA GLY A 4 -16.67 -17.02 1.63
C GLY A 4 -16.53 -15.53 1.33
N GLY A 5 -16.88 -14.63 2.27
CA GLY A 5 -16.68 -13.18 2.12
C GLY A 5 -15.21 -12.78 2.17
N GLY A 6 -14.85 -11.67 1.53
CA GLY A 6 -13.48 -11.19 1.49
C GLY A 6 -13.37 -9.67 1.38
N ALA A 7 -12.13 -9.17 1.43
CA ALA A 7 -11.80 -7.77 1.20
C ALA A 7 -10.54 -7.67 0.33
N ILE A 8 -10.53 -6.68 -0.55
CA ILE A 8 -9.37 -6.27 -1.34
C ILE A 8 -8.84 -5.01 -0.69
N LEU A 9 -7.57 -5.03 -0.27
CA LEU A 9 -6.90 -3.89 0.34
C LEU A 9 -5.88 -3.36 -0.66
N LEU A 10 -6.01 -2.07 -0.99
CA LEU A 10 -5.03 -1.32 -1.77
C LEU A 10 -4.26 -0.42 -0.82
N GLU A 11 -3.02 -0.79 -0.52
CA GLU A 11 -2.28 -0.23 0.61
C GLU A 11 -0.90 0.29 0.18
N PRO A 12 -0.28 1.19 0.95
CA PRO A 12 1.12 1.56 0.76
C PRO A 12 2.03 0.33 0.76
N TYR A 13 2.87 0.22 -0.27
CA TYR A 13 3.85 -0.84 -0.40
C TYR A 13 5.07 -0.59 0.49
N TYR A 14 5.83 -1.65 0.80
CA TYR A 14 6.96 -1.63 1.73
C TYR A 14 8.34 -1.70 1.07
N GLY A 15 8.38 -1.68 -0.27
CA GLY A 15 9.61 -1.64 -1.04
C GLY A 15 10.43 -0.36 -0.81
N PRO A 16 11.67 -0.31 -1.32
CA PRO A 16 12.59 0.80 -1.03
C PRO A 16 12.07 2.16 -1.47
N PHE A 17 11.51 2.27 -2.68
CA PHE A 17 11.00 3.55 -3.18
C PHE A 17 9.78 4.04 -2.37
N ALA A 18 8.82 3.15 -2.12
CA ALA A 18 7.68 3.46 -1.26
C ALA A 18 8.10 3.88 0.15
N SER A 19 9.01 3.14 0.77
CA SER A 19 9.56 3.44 2.10
C SER A 19 10.26 4.81 2.14
N PHE A 20 10.89 5.21 1.04
CA PHE A 20 11.48 6.54 0.89
C PHE A 20 10.39 7.62 0.71
N LEU A 21 9.40 7.36 -0.15
CA LEU A 21 8.35 8.32 -0.51
C LEU A 21 7.42 8.63 0.65
N TYR A 22 6.81 7.61 1.27
CA TYR A 22 5.75 7.80 2.28
C TYR A 22 6.24 8.49 3.55
N LYS A 23 7.49 8.28 3.94
CA LYS A 23 8.14 9.02 5.05
C LYS A 23 8.21 10.54 4.84
N ARG A 24 8.06 11.00 3.59
CA ARG A 24 8.18 12.42 3.20
C ARG A 24 6.88 13.01 2.68
N LEU A 25 5.94 12.15 2.27
CA LEU A 25 4.73 12.55 1.57
C LEU A 25 3.65 13.09 2.52
N PHE A 26 3.54 12.52 3.71
CA PHE A 26 2.53 12.89 4.70
C PHE A 26 3.22 13.41 5.97
N ARG A 27 2.80 14.59 6.43
CA ARG A 27 3.37 15.20 7.64
C ARG A 27 2.85 14.59 8.93
N THR A 28 1.64 14.03 8.88
CA THR A 28 0.90 13.56 10.05
C THR A 28 0.75 12.03 10.12
N GLU A 29 1.18 11.33 9.07
CA GLU A 29 1.21 9.87 8.99
C GLU A 29 2.66 9.39 8.98
N GLY A 30 2.93 8.31 9.71
CA GLY A 30 4.22 7.66 9.75
C GLY A 30 4.35 6.55 8.71
N PHE A 31 5.59 6.16 8.43
CA PHE A 31 5.89 4.92 7.72
C PHE A 31 7.01 4.20 8.46
N ASP A 32 6.64 3.45 9.49
CA ASP A 32 7.55 2.70 10.35
C ASP A 32 7.28 1.20 10.27
N LYS A 33 8.13 0.49 9.52
CA LYS A 33 8.06 -0.97 9.36
C LYS A 33 8.41 -1.74 10.63
N THR A 34 9.05 -1.09 11.59
CA THR A 34 9.50 -1.67 12.87
C THR A 34 8.54 -1.40 14.01
N TYR A 35 7.43 -0.69 13.74
CA TYR A 35 6.46 -0.33 14.78
C TYR A 35 5.93 -1.60 15.50
N PRO A 36 6.00 -1.67 16.84
CA PRO A 36 5.82 -2.93 17.58
C PRO A 36 4.36 -3.37 17.71
N SER A 37 3.40 -2.50 17.39
CA SER A 37 1.96 -2.74 17.58
C SER A 37 1.21 -2.72 16.24
N TRP A 38 0.06 -3.39 16.19
CA TRP A 38 -0.92 -3.25 15.11
C TRP A 38 -1.87 -2.06 15.32
N GLU A 39 -1.88 -1.50 16.53
CA GLU A 39 -2.70 -0.35 16.89
C GLU A 39 -1.85 0.91 16.85
N THR A 40 -2.35 1.93 16.14
CA THR A 40 -1.73 3.25 16.10
C THR A 40 -2.46 4.24 17.00
N PRO A 41 -1.75 5.20 17.64
CA PRO A 41 -2.39 6.21 18.46
C PRO A 41 -3.43 7.01 17.66
N SER A 42 -4.68 7.01 18.11
CA SER A 42 -5.73 7.81 17.47
C SER A 42 -5.60 9.25 17.96
N THR A 43 -4.96 10.11 17.16
CA THR A 43 -4.81 11.55 17.45
C THR A 43 -5.69 12.43 16.54
N GLY A 44 -6.64 11.81 15.85
CA GLY A 44 -7.56 12.43 14.89
C GLY A 44 -7.76 11.53 13.66
N PRO A 45 -8.60 11.94 12.68
CA PRO A 45 -8.72 11.22 11.41
C PRO A 45 -7.35 11.13 10.74
N MET A 46 -6.83 9.91 10.55
CA MET A 46 -5.53 9.59 9.94
C MET A 46 -4.28 10.14 10.66
N ASN A 47 -4.40 11.07 11.61
CA ASN A 47 -3.27 11.56 12.41
C ASN A 47 -2.72 10.45 13.31
N GLY A 48 -1.42 10.17 13.17
CA GLY A 48 -0.73 9.11 13.90
C GLY A 48 -0.87 7.74 13.25
N ALA A 49 -1.53 7.62 12.10
CA ALA A 49 -1.58 6.37 11.35
C ALA A 49 -0.18 5.96 10.87
N ASN A 50 0.04 4.65 10.76
CA ASN A 50 1.27 4.08 10.22
C ASN A 50 0.97 3.41 8.89
N GLN A 51 1.41 4.05 7.81
CA GLN A 51 1.22 3.57 6.45
C GLN A 51 1.90 2.22 6.17
N ALA A 52 2.83 1.78 7.03
CA ALA A 52 3.43 0.46 6.94
C ALA A 52 2.56 -0.67 7.55
N LEU A 53 1.35 -0.37 8.05
CA LEU A 53 0.55 -1.33 8.83
C LEU A 53 0.18 -2.60 8.05
N SER A 54 -0.17 -2.49 6.76
CA SER A 54 -0.47 -3.66 5.93
C SER A 54 0.73 -4.61 5.80
N TYR A 55 1.94 -4.06 5.67
CA TYR A 55 3.18 -4.84 5.69
C TYR A 55 3.42 -5.49 7.05
N ILE A 56 3.19 -4.75 8.14
CA ILE A 56 3.35 -5.25 9.50
C ILE A 56 2.46 -6.48 9.70
N ILE A 57 1.17 -6.39 9.41
CA ILE A 57 0.20 -7.46 9.68
C ILE A 57 0.39 -8.66 8.75
N PHE A 58 0.49 -8.41 7.44
CA PHE A 58 0.36 -9.49 6.45
C PHE A 58 1.68 -10.10 5.99
N ILE A 59 2.81 -9.46 6.29
CA ILE A 59 4.16 -9.89 5.87
C ILE A 59 5.07 -10.11 7.07
N ARG A 60 5.31 -9.08 7.90
CA ARG A 60 6.23 -9.18 9.05
C ARG A 60 5.67 -10.12 10.13
N ASP A 61 4.41 -9.91 10.51
CA ASP A 61 3.75 -10.63 11.61
C ASP A 61 2.77 -11.70 11.08
N ARG A 62 3.08 -12.27 9.92
CA ARG A 62 2.17 -13.18 9.21
C ARG A 62 1.77 -14.40 10.05
N GLU A 63 2.69 -14.96 10.80
CA GLU A 63 2.40 -16.09 11.71
C GLU A 63 1.40 -15.68 12.79
N GLN A 64 1.64 -14.56 13.48
CA GLN A 64 0.74 -14.02 14.49
C GLN A 64 -0.66 -13.69 13.91
N PHE A 65 -0.72 -13.18 12.66
CA PHE A 65 -1.99 -12.97 11.97
C PHE A 65 -2.75 -14.28 11.74
N ASN A 66 -2.07 -15.32 11.24
CA ASN A 66 -2.69 -16.61 10.99
C ASN A 66 -3.18 -17.28 12.29
N ASP A 67 -2.42 -17.15 13.38
CA ASP A 67 -2.79 -17.71 14.69
C ASP A 67 -3.98 -16.97 15.32
N ARG A 68 -3.98 -15.63 15.23
CA ARG A 68 -5.06 -14.80 15.79
C ARG A 68 -6.34 -14.86 14.96
N TYR A 69 -6.22 -15.04 13.64
CA TYR A 69 -7.34 -15.07 12.71
C TYR A 69 -7.28 -16.30 11.79
N PRO A 70 -7.43 -17.52 12.33
CA PRO A 70 -7.22 -18.75 11.58
C PRO A 70 -8.16 -18.93 10.38
N GLN A 71 -9.34 -18.30 10.44
CA GLN A 71 -10.35 -18.31 9.38
C GLN A 71 -10.10 -17.28 8.27
N LEU A 72 -9.20 -16.31 8.47
CA LEU A 72 -8.88 -15.31 7.45
C LEU A 72 -7.58 -15.70 6.74
N LYS A 73 -7.67 -15.92 5.42
CA LYS A 73 -6.51 -16.22 4.60
C LYS A 73 -6.21 -15.05 3.68
N VAL A 74 -4.94 -14.67 3.58
CA VAL A 74 -4.48 -13.84 2.45
C VAL A 74 -4.32 -14.77 1.25
N VAL A 75 -5.22 -14.63 0.28
CA VAL A 75 -5.32 -15.52 -0.89
C VAL A 75 -4.63 -14.96 -2.14
N HIS A 76 -4.28 -13.67 -2.12
CA HIS A 76 -3.60 -13.01 -3.22
C HIS A 76 -2.80 -11.81 -2.72
N GLN A 77 -1.65 -11.55 -3.36
CA GLN A 77 -0.86 -10.35 -3.16
C GLN A 77 -0.13 -9.99 -4.45
N GLU A 78 -0.18 -8.72 -4.84
CA GLU A 78 0.50 -8.22 -6.04
C GLU A 78 0.99 -6.78 -5.88
N PHE A 79 2.01 -6.42 -6.68
CA PHE A 79 2.47 -5.03 -6.79
C PHE A 79 1.58 -4.27 -7.78
N VAL A 80 1.18 -3.05 -7.42
CA VAL A 80 0.36 -2.24 -8.31
C VAL A 80 1.26 -1.36 -9.18
N GLY A 81 1.15 -1.53 -10.50
CA GLY A 81 1.78 -0.66 -11.49
C GLY A 81 1.00 0.65 -11.66
N ASN A 82 0.94 1.48 -10.61
CA ASN A 82 0.31 2.81 -10.63
C ASN A 82 1.21 3.95 -10.14
N HIS A 83 2.51 3.69 -9.91
CA HIS A 83 3.43 4.64 -9.32
C HIS A 83 3.64 5.88 -10.20
N LEU A 84 3.75 5.76 -11.52
CA LEU A 84 3.92 6.92 -12.40
C LEU A 84 2.63 7.74 -12.48
N LYS A 85 1.50 7.07 -12.71
CA LYS A 85 0.18 7.72 -12.73
C LYS A 85 -0.12 8.43 -11.42
N TYR A 86 0.18 7.82 -10.28
CA TYR A 86 -0.02 8.43 -8.97
C TYR A 86 0.84 9.69 -8.79
N LEU A 87 2.13 9.63 -9.13
CA LEU A 87 3.02 10.79 -8.99
C LEU A 87 2.61 11.94 -9.94
N PHE A 88 2.30 11.65 -11.21
CA PHE A 88 1.98 12.68 -12.19
C PHE A 88 0.57 13.27 -12.05
N SER A 89 -0.37 12.52 -11.47
CA SER A 89 -1.69 13.07 -11.11
C SER A 89 -1.65 13.99 -9.90
N GLY A 90 -0.51 14.06 -9.18
CA GLY A 90 -0.37 14.81 -7.94
C GLY A 90 -0.74 13.98 -6.68
N GLY A 91 -1.14 12.73 -6.86
CA GLY A 91 -1.48 11.81 -5.78
C GLY A 91 -2.57 12.39 -4.89
N LEU A 92 -2.34 12.37 -3.57
CA LEU A 92 -3.29 12.90 -2.59
C LEU A 92 -3.01 14.37 -2.18
N ASN A 93 -1.78 14.86 -2.35
CA ASN A 93 -1.35 16.12 -1.71
C ASN A 93 -0.89 17.20 -2.70
N PHE A 94 -0.68 16.88 -3.97
CA PHE A 94 -0.11 17.80 -4.95
C PHE A 94 -1.05 18.06 -6.11
N ARG A 95 -0.79 19.14 -6.84
CA ARG A 95 -1.46 19.41 -8.10
C ARG A 95 -0.96 18.46 -9.17
N GLN A 96 -1.86 18.11 -10.09
CA GLN A 96 -1.54 17.37 -11.29
C GLN A 96 -0.39 18.05 -12.07
N LEU A 97 0.62 17.26 -12.44
CA LEU A 97 1.83 17.73 -13.11
C LEU A 97 1.72 17.62 -14.64
N LEU A 98 0.95 16.67 -15.14
CA LEU A 98 0.77 16.41 -16.57
C LEU A 98 -0.70 16.51 -16.97
N PRO A 99 -1.05 17.12 -18.12
CA PRO A 99 -2.42 17.12 -18.63
C PRO A 99 -2.97 15.72 -18.89
N ASP A 100 -4.29 15.57 -18.89
CA ASP A 100 -4.97 14.27 -19.10
C ASP A 100 -4.62 13.60 -20.44
N SER A 101 -4.27 14.39 -21.46
CA SER A 101 -3.82 13.88 -22.76
C SER A 101 -2.57 13.01 -22.67
N PHE A 102 -1.77 13.14 -21.60
CA PHE A 102 -0.55 12.36 -21.39
C PHE A 102 -0.80 11.02 -20.68
N VAL A 103 -2.01 10.72 -20.21
CA VAL A 103 -2.32 9.49 -19.46
C VAL A 103 -1.96 8.23 -20.27
N GLY A 104 -2.20 8.22 -21.58
CA GLY A 104 -1.82 7.12 -22.46
C GLY A 104 -0.31 6.88 -22.51
N LEU A 105 0.48 7.96 -22.64
CA LEU A 105 1.94 7.90 -22.64
C LEU A 105 2.50 7.42 -21.30
N VAL A 106 1.96 7.96 -20.19
CA VAL A 106 2.33 7.53 -18.84
C VAL A 106 2.03 6.03 -18.65
N GLY A 107 0.89 5.55 -19.15
CA GLY A 107 0.54 4.13 -19.10
C GLY A 107 1.50 3.23 -19.88
N LEU A 108 2.04 3.69 -21.01
CA LEU A 108 3.08 2.96 -21.76
C LEU A 108 4.39 2.89 -20.97
N LEU A 109 4.85 4.02 -20.43
CA LEU A 109 6.06 4.07 -19.60
C LEU A 109 5.92 3.18 -18.36
N GLU A 110 4.73 3.17 -17.76
CA GLU A 110 4.43 2.34 -16.59
C GLU A 110 4.53 0.85 -16.92
N LYS A 111 4.07 0.42 -18.11
CA LYS A 111 4.23 -0.96 -18.58
C LYS A 111 5.70 -1.35 -18.75
N LEU A 112 6.54 -0.44 -19.24
CA LEU A 112 7.97 -0.69 -19.43
C LEU A 112 8.72 -0.94 -18.11
N VAL A 113 8.27 -0.31 -17.02
CA VAL A 113 8.91 -0.42 -15.70
C VAL A 113 8.29 -1.49 -14.80
N LEU A 114 7.23 -2.20 -15.25
CA LEU A 114 6.63 -3.32 -14.51
C LEU A 114 7.65 -4.38 -14.04
N PRO A 115 8.68 -4.79 -14.81
CA PRO A 115 9.63 -5.81 -14.37
C PRO A 115 10.41 -5.43 -13.10
N ILE A 116 10.53 -4.12 -12.83
CA ILE A 116 11.22 -3.59 -11.65
C ILE A 116 10.27 -3.13 -10.54
N ASN A 117 8.96 -3.38 -10.65
CA ASN A 117 7.95 -2.97 -9.68
C ASN A 117 8.26 -3.39 -8.24
N LYS A 118 8.93 -4.53 -8.04
CA LYS A 118 9.37 -4.95 -6.70
C LYS A 118 10.17 -3.87 -5.94
N TRP A 119 10.84 -2.97 -6.68
CA TRP A 119 11.65 -1.88 -6.15
C TRP A 119 10.91 -0.54 -6.14
N ILE A 120 10.13 -0.26 -7.18
CA ILE A 120 9.57 1.08 -7.47
C ILE A 120 8.07 1.21 -7.23
N ALA A 121 7.34 0.11 -7.00
CA ALA A 121 5.93 0.19 -6.68
C ALA A 121 5.73 1.04 -5.43
N ILE A 122 4.61 1.75 -5.39
CA ILE A 122 4.21 2.55 -4.22
C ILE A 122 3.00 1.94 -3.54
N HIS A 123 2.15 1.20 -4.26
CA HIS A 123 1.04 0.46 -3.69
C HIS A 123 1.17 -1.03 -3.97
N HIS A 124 0.63 -1.83 -3.07
CA HIS A 124 0.37 -3.25 -3.28
C HIS A 124 -1.11 -3.53 -3.07
N ALA A 125 -1.62 -4.58 -3.72
CA ALA A 125 -2.95 -5.09 -3.46
C ALA A 125 -2.82 -6.43 -2.75
N LEU A 126 -3.68 -6.65 -1.75
CA LEU A 126 -3.79 -7.94 -1.06
C LEU A 126 -5.25 -8.29 -0.87
N VAL A 127 -5.56 -9.58 -1.02
CA VAL A 127 -6.93 -10.07 -0.88
C VAL A 127 -7.00 -10.99 0.32
N ILE A 128 -7.87 -10.65 1.27
CA ILE A 128 -8.21 -11.52 2.38
C ILE A 128 -9.57 -12.17 2.13
N ARG A 129 -9.70 -13.44 2.49
CA ARG A 129 -10.95 -14.19 2.40
C ARG A 129 -11.19 -14.93 3.70
N LYS A 130 -12.44 -14.93 4.15
CA LYS A 130 -12.90 -15.78 5.23
C LYS A 130 -13.28 -17.15 4.67
N GLU A 131 -12.62 -18.19 5.17
CA GLU A 131 -13.01 -19.58 4.94
C GLU A 131 -14.29 -19.94 5.69
#